data_AF-A0A8C8U3B8-F1
#
_entry.id   AF-A0A8C8U3B8-F1
#
_cell.length_a   1.000
_cell.length_b   1.000
_cell.length_c   1.000
_cell.angle_alpha   90.00
_cell.angle_beta   90.00
_cell.angle_gamma   90.00
#
_symmetry.space_group_name_H-M   'P 1'
#
loop_
_entity.id
_entity.type
_entity.pdbx_description
1 polymer ?
#
loop_
_entity_poly.entity_id
_entity_poly.type
_entity_poly.pdbx_seq_one_letter_code
_entity_poly.pdbx_strand_id
1 'polypeptide(L)'
;MASASPSPDPSLDAEWQEWKRKYEKTYSQDEEGHRRMVWEENKKKIEEHNAEYEQGMASFCMGLNEFSDLTNDEFWEVITRSSDSVLEDQEIINTHLFSDIPEFEDLTEENNMIPEKDQV
;
A
#
# COMPACT_ATOMS: atom_id res chain seq x y z
N MET A 1 -1.13 22.04 30.37
CA MET A 1 -1.71 20.91 29.63
C MET A 1 -0.55 20.20 28.93
N ALA A 2 -0.03 19.11 29.49
CA ALA A 2 1.03 18.34 28.84
C ALA A 2 0.33 17.33 27.91
N SER A 3 0.34 17.58 26.61
CA SER A 3 -0.07 16.60 25.62
C SER A 3 1.01 15.53 25.58
N ALA A 4 0.76 14.39 26.22
CA ALA A 4 1.63 13.23 26.08
C ALA A 4 1.54 12.75 24.62
N SER A 5 2.66 12.74 23.91
CA SER A 5 2.74 12.02 22.63
C SER A 5 2.33 10.57 22.89
N PRO A 6 1.47 9.96 22.04
CA PRO A 6 1.15 8.55 22.15
C PRO A 6 2.47 7.76 22.12
N SER A 7 2.76 7.04 23.19
CA SER A 7 3.90 6.13 23.24
C SER A 7 3.57 4.88 22.42
N PRO A 8 4.51 4.35 21.63
CA PRO A 8 4.33 3.08 20.91
C PRO A 8 3.90 1.95 21.85
N ASP A 9 3.09 1.03 21.35
CA ASP A 9 2.67 -0.14 22.13
C ASP A 9 3.82 -1.17 22.21
N PRO A 10 4.36 -1.45 23.41
CA PRO A 10 5.48 -2.37 23.57
C PRO A 10 5.12 -3.82 23.20
N SER A 11 3.83 -4.19 23.17
CA SER A 11 3.41 -5.54 22.75
C SER A 11 3.66 -5.78 21.26
N LEU A 12 3.69 -4.72 20.44
CA LEU A 12 3.88 -4.79 19.01
C LEU A 12 5.36 -4.71 18.59
N ASP A 13 6.28 -4.57 19.55
CA ASP A 13 7.70 -4.35 19.23
C ASP A 13 8.33 -5.53 18.50
N ALA A 14 7.94 -6.75 18.86
CA ALA A 14 8.43 -7.95 18.16
C ALA A 14 8.00 -7.97 16.68
N GLU A 15 6.73 -7.65 16.41
CA GLU A 15 6.20 -7.57 15.05
C GLU A 15 6.81 -6.42 14.27
N TRP A 16 7.06 -5.28 14.90
CA TRP A 16 7.75 -4.16 14.26
C TRP A 16 9.16 -4.53 13.81
N GLN A 17 9.93 -5.19 14.67
CA GLN A 17 11.28 -5.62 14.29
C GLN A 17 11.24 -6.70 13.20
N GLU A 18 10.24 -7.60 13.21
CA GLU A 18 10.03 -8.58 12.14
C GLU A 18 9.69 -7.90 10.82
N TRP A 19 8.74 -6.97 10.82
CA TRP A 19 8.33 -6.20 9.66
C TRP A 19 9.50 -5.40 9.08
N LYS A 20 10.25 -4.68 9.93
CA LYS A 20 11.45 -3.96 9.49
C LYS A 20 12.48 -4.87 8.85
N ARG A 21 12.72 -6.06 9.42
CA ARG A 21 13.66 -7.03 8.85
C ARG A 21 13.17 -7.58 7.52
N LYS A 22 11.87 -7.88 7.41
CA LYS A 22 11.24 -8.41 6.21
C LYS A 22 11.35 -7.45 5.02
N TYR A 23 11.22 -6.15 5.27
CA TYR A 23 11.28 -5.10 4.25
C TYR A 23 12.58 -4.28 4.29
N GLU A 24 13.61 -4.79 4.96
CA GLU A 24 14.95 -4.19 5.08
C GLU A 24 14.95 -2.70 5.50
N LYS A 25 13.98 -2.31 6.34
CA LYS A 25 13.77 -0.91 6.75
C LYS A 25 14.76 -0.49 7.83
N THR A 26 15.40 0.66 7.62
CA THR A 26 16.33 1.28 8.57
C THR A 26 15.94 2.74 8.76
N TYR A 27 15.80 3.16 10.02
CA TYR A 27 15.42 4.53 10.37
C TYR A 27 16.42 5.14 11.36
N SER A 28 16.49 6.46 11.37
CA SER A 28 17.18 7.21 12.43
C SER A 28 16.37 7.19 13.73
N GLN A 29 17.02 7.48 14.87
CA GLN A 29 16.36 7.48 16.19
C GLN A 29 15.21 8.50 16.27
N ASP A 30 15.32 9.61 15.54
CA ASP A 30 14.31 10.66 15.50
C ASP A 30 13.10 10.27 14.62
N GLU A 31 13.32 9.49 13.56
CA GLU A 31 12.27 9.04 12.64
C GLU A 31 11.58 7.75 13.11
N GLU A 32 12.28 6.87 13.81
CA GLU A 32 11.75 5.56 14.20
C GLU A 32 10.47 5.68 15.02
N GLY A 33 10.39 6.67 15.92
CA GLY A 33 9.18 6.93 16.70
C GLY A 33 7.97 7.33 15.84
N HIS A 34 8.20 8.16 14.82
CA HIS A 34 7.15 8.58 13.90
C HIS A 34 6.70 7.41 13.00
N ARG A 35 7.65 6.71 12.38
CA ARG A 35 7.38 5.55 11.50
C ARG A 35 6.68 4.43 12.25
N ARG A 36 7.05 4.20 13.51
CA ARG A 36 6.39 3.24 14.41
C ARG A 36 4.92 3.60 14.63
N MET A 37 4.63 4.88 14.88
CA MET A 37 3.26 5.35 15.10
C MET A 37 2.38 5.17 13.85
N VAL A 38 2.89 5.54 12.67
CA VAL A 38 2.19 5.37 11.40
C VAL A 38 1.93 3.89 11.11
N TRP A 39 2.92 3.04 11.38
CA TRP A 39 2.78 1.59 11.23
C TRP A 39 1.71 1.00 12.16
N GLU A 40 1.66 1.40 13.42
CA GLU A 40 0.62 0.94 14.35
C GLU A 40 -0.78 1.40 13.93
N GLU A 41 -0.90 2.63 13.43
CA GLU A 41 -2.17 3.15 12.90
C GLU A 41 -2.64 2.36 11.68
N ASN A 42 -1.73 2.09 10.73
CA ASN A 42 -2.05 1.31 9.54
C ASN A 42 -2.37 -0.15 9.88
N LYS A 43 -1.65 -0.75 10.83
CA LYS A 43 -1.95 -2.09 11.33
C LYS A 43 -3.36 -2.17 11.89
N LYS A 44 -3.75 -1.20 12.73
CA LYS A 44 -5.11 -1.15 13.30
C LYS A 44 -6.18 -1.04 12.22
N LYS A 45 -5.98 -0.19 11.21
CA LYS A 45 -6.91 -0.08 10.06
C LYS A 45 -7.07 -1.40 9.32
N ILE A 46 -5.97 -2.13 9.12
CA ILE A 46 -5.98 -3.45 8.48
C ILE A 46 -6.75 -4.46 9.33
N GLU A 47 -6.51 -4.50 10.64
CA GLU A 47 -7.23 -5.40 11.55
C GLU A 47 -8.74 -5.11 11.57
N GLU A 48 -9.13 -3.84 11.62
CA GLU A 48 -10.54 -3.42 11.55
C GLU A 48 -11.19 -3.84 10.23
N HIS A 49 -10.54 -3.59 9.09
CA HIS A 49 -11.04 -3.99 7.78
C HIS A 49 -11.14 -5.51 7.62
N ASN A 50 -10.15 -6.25 8.14
CA ASN A 50 -10.17 -7.71 8.10
C ASN A 50 -11.27 -8.30 8.98
N ALA A 51 -11.59 -7.66 10.11
CA ALA A 51 -12.74 -8.04 10.92
C ALA A 51 -14.07 -7.81 10.19
N GLU A 52 -14.18 -6.74 9.38
CA GLU A 52 -15.33 -6.52 8.49
C GLU A 52 -15.41 -7.55 7.36
N TYR A 53 -14.26 -7.95 6.80
CA TYR A 53 -14.17 -9.02 5.80
C TYR A 53 -14.64 -10.36 6.36
N GLU A 54 -14.25 -10.73 7.58
CA GLU A 54 -14.72 -11.95 8.26
C GLU A 54 -16.23 -11.95 8.51
N GLN A 55 -16.83 -10.76 8.65
CA GLN A 55 -18.28 -10.57 8.77
C GLN A 55 -19.00 -10.53 7.41
N GLY A 56 -18.27 -10.62 6.30
CA GLY A 56 -18.81 -10.52 4.94
C GLY A 56 -19.24 -9.09 4.55
N MET A 57 -18.78 -8.07 5.28
CA MET A 57 -19.07 -6.65 4.98
C MET A 57 -18.04 -6.02 4.04
N ALA A 58 -16.83 -6.56 3.98
CA ALA A 58 -15.81 -6.20 3.02
C ALA A 58 -15.63 -7.32 1.97
N SER A 59 -15.24 -6.94 0.76
CA SER A 59 -15.03 -7.87 -0.37
C SER A 59 -13.58 -8.35 -0.50
N PHE A 60 -12.65 -7.76 0.23
CA PHE A 60 -11.23 -8.09 0.21
C PHE A 60 -10.64 -8.04 1.62
N CYS A 61 -9.45 -8.63 1.79
CA CYS A 61 -8.66 -8.51 3.00
C CYS A 61 -7.41 -7.67 2.73
N MET A 62 -6.89 -7.05 3.80
CA MET A 62 -5.68 -6.25 3.77
C MET A 62 -4.57 -6.94 4.58
N GLY A 63 -3.33 -6.61 4.28
CA GLY A 63 -2.16 -7.11 5.01
C GLY A 63 -1.09 -6.03 5.15
N LEU A 64 -0.21 -6.21 6.13
CA LEU A 64 0.96 -5.35 6.27
C LEU A 64 1.90 -5.55 5.08
N ASN A 65 2.18 -4.45 4.39
CA ASN A 65 3.08 -4.37 3.23
C ASN A 65 4.28 -3.45 3.52
N GLU A 66 5.15 -3.24 2.53
CA GLU A 66 6.32 -2.37 2.66
C GLU A 66 5.99 -0.88 2.86
N PHE A 67 4.76 -0.47 2.57
CA PHE A 67 4.27 0.91 2.69
C PHE A 67 3.55 1.15 4.01
N SER A 68 3.56 0.17 4.92
CA SER A 68 2.81 0.26 6.18
C SER A 68 3.35 1.36 7.10
N ASP A 69 4.58 1.82 6.92
CA ASP A 69 5.20 2.94 7.65
C ASP A 69 4.95 4.32 7.02
N LEU A 70 4.23 4.38 5.89
CA LEU A 70 3.93 5.61 5.17
C LEU A 70 2.52 6.10 5.46
N THR A 71 2.40 7.42 5.52
CA THR A 71 1.10 8.09 5.47
C THR A 71 0.55 8.07 4.04
N ASN A 72 -0.76 8.31 3.88
CA ASN A 72 -1.39 8.34 2.56
C ASN A 72 -0.75 9.42 1.66
N ASP A 73 -0.45 10.60 2.23
CA ASP A 73 0.21 11.69 1.51
C ASP A 73 1.60 11.29 1.02
N GLU A 74 2.42 10.68 1.89
CA GLU A 74 3.75 10.18 1.51
C GLU A 74 3.67 9.06 0.47
N PHE A 75 2.67 8.17 0.57
CA PHE A 75 2.44 7.11 -0.41
C PHE A 75 2.16 7.69 -1.80
N TRP A 76 1.30 8.72 -1.89
CA TRP A 76 1.04 9.41 -3.15
C TRP A 76 2.28 10.12 -3.68
N GLU A 77 3.11 10.72 -2.84
CA GLU A 77 4.37 11.31 -3.30
C GLU A 77 5.33 10.27 -3.88
N VAL A 78 5.43 9.09 -3.27
CA VAL A 78 6.27 7.99 -3.76
C VAL A 78 5.78 7.48 -5.12
N ILE A 79 4.48 7.23 -5.26
CA ILE A 79 3.88 6.68 -6.49
C ILE A 79 3.83 7.73 -7.60
N THR A 80 3.40 8.95 -7.31
CA THR A 80 3.23 10.01 -8.33
C THR A 80 4.57 10.48 -8.91
N ARG A 81 5.67 10.41 -8.13
CA ARG A 81 7.01 10.78 -8.62
C ARG A 81 7.54 9.88 -9.74
N SER A 82 6.92 8.72 -9.96
CA SER A 82 7.21 7.85 -11.12
C SER A 82 6.49 8.27 -12.41
N SER A 83 5.58 9.26 -12.35
CA SER A 83 4.68 9.66 -13.46
C SER A 83 5.07 10.95 -14.17
N ASP A 84 6.27 11.51 -13.93
CA ASP A 84 6.81 12.63 -14.72
C ASP A 84 7.36 12.13 -16.08
N SER A 85 6.54 11.40 -16.83
CA SER A 85 6.70 11.19 -18.26
C SER A 85 5.55 11.89 -18.97
N VAL A 86 5.80 13.16 -19.28
CA VAL A 86 5.37 13.87 -20.49
C VAL A 86 4.01 13.42 -21.05
N LEU A 87 2.97 14.20 -20.78
CA LEU A 87 1.76 14.23 -21.60
C LEU A 87 2.16 14.70 -23.01
N GLU A 88 2.50 13.76 -23.88
CA GLU A 88 2.46 13.97 -25.33
C GLU A 88 1.06 13.59 -25.82
N ASP A 89 0.40 14.57 -26.44
CA ASP A 89 -0.87 14.45 -27.14
C ASP A 89 -0.90 13.22 -28.06
N GLN A 90 -1.61 12.16 -27.70
CA GLN A 90 -2.10 11.16 -28.66
C GLN A 90 -3.54 10.73 -28.39
N GLU A 91 -4.41 11.34 -29.21
CA GLU A 91 -5.61 10.81 -29.85
C GLU A 91 -6.64 10.05 -29.00
N ILE A 92 -7.72 10.78 -28.68
CA ILE A 92 -9.11 10.35 -28.54
C ILE A 92 -9.30 8.83 -28.68
N ILE A 93 -9.36 8.15 -27.54
CA ILE A 93 -9.91 6.80 -27.46
C ILE A 93 -11.33 6.81 -28.05
N ASN A 94 -11.44 6.24 -29.25
CA ASN A 94 -12.65 6.19 -30.03
C ASN A 94 -13.68 5.36 -29.25
N THR A 95 -14.68 6.03 -28.68
CA THR A 95 -15.68 5.47 -27.74
C THR A 95 -16.67 4.49 -28.40
N HIS A 96 -16.37 4.02 -29.62
CA HIS A 96 -17.28 3.23 -30.46
C HIS A 96 -16.96 1.72 -30.50
N LEU A 97 -16.00 1.21 -29.71
CA LEU A 97 -15.74 -0.25 -29.61
C LEU A 97 -16.31 -0.95 -28.37
N PHE A 98 -17.17 -0.28 -27.59
CA PHE A 98 -17.73 -0.83 -26.34
C PHE A 98 -18.92 -1.78 -26.52
N SER A 99 -19.31 -2.15 -27.76
CA SER A 99 -20.51 -2.96 -27.98
C SER A 99 -20.31 -4.47 -27.79
N ASP A 100 -19.06 -4.96 -27.89
CA ASP A 100 -18.74 -6.39 -27.83
C ASP A 100 -17.52 -6.63 -26.91
N ILE A 101 -17.58 -6.13 -25.67
CA ILE A 101 -16.59 -6.48 -24.65
C ILE A 101 -16.96 -7.85 -24.08
N PRO A 102 -16.14 -8.89 -24.27
CA PRO A 102 -16.38 -10.20 -23.66
C PRO A 102 -16.32 -10.10 -22.13
N GLU A 103 -17.08 -10.96 -21.45
CA GLU A 103 -17.01 -11.10 -19.99
C GLU A 103 -15.61 -11.61 -19.61
N PHE A 104 -14.84 -10.76 -18.92
CA PHE A 104 -13.53 -10.99 -18.28
C PHE A 104 -12.59 -11.97 -19.01
N GLU A 105 -11.68 -11.42 -19.81
CA GLU A 105 -10.55 -12.17 -20.35
C GLU A 105 -9.34 -12.02 -19.41
N ASP A 106 -8.94 -13.13 -18.78
CA ASP A 106 -7.77 -13.19 -17.91
C ASP A 106 -6.50 -13.21 -18.77
N LEU A 107 -5.89 -12.02 -18.96
CA LEU A 107 -4.67 -11.84 -19.76
C LEU A 107 -3.43 -12.52 -19.15
N THR A 108 -3.56 -13.21 -18.01
CA THR A 108 -2.49 -14.00 -17.40
C THR A 108 -2.22 -15.32 -18.11
N GLU A 109 -3.15 -15.81 -18.94
CA GLU A 109 -2.98 -17.06 -19.70
C GLU A 109 -2.12 -16.88 -20.97
N GLU A 110 -2.05 -15.67 -21.52
CA GLU A 110 -1.21 -15.42 -22.68
C GLU A 110 0.23 -15.18 -22.19
N ASN A 111 1.15 -16.04 -22.63
CA ASN A 111 2.55 -16.21 -22.21
C ASN A 111 3.47 -14.98 -22.46
N ASN A 112 2.94 -13.76 -22.35
CA ASN A 112 3.56 -12.45 -22.56
C ASN A 112 3.78 -11.67 -21.26
N MET A 113 3.49 -12.25 -20.09
CA MET A 113 3.82 -11.60 -18.83
C MET A 113 5.32 -11.64 -18.53
N ILE A 114 5.91 -10.45 -18.48
CA ILE A 114 7.18 -10.19 -17.81
C ILE A 114 6.98 -10.43 -16.30
N PRO A 115 7.95 -11.04 -15.59
CA PRO A 115 7.83 -11.29 -14.16
C PRO A 115 7.53 -9.98 -13.41
N GLU A 116 6.77 -10.10 -12.31
CA GLU A 116 6.50 -9.00 -11.39
C GLU A 116 7.82 -8.32 -11.04
N LYS A 117 7.91 -7.02 -11.33
CA LYS A 117 9.09 -6.20 -11.05
C LYS A 117 8.78 -5.40 -9.80
N ASP A 118 9.52 -5.68 -8.73
CA ASP A 118 9.61 -4.77 -7.60
C ASP A 118 10.26 -3.47 -8.08
N GLN A 119 9.54 -2.34 -7.95
CA GLN A 119 10.09 -1.01 -8.19
C GLN A 119 10.92 -0.59 -6.97
N VAL A 120 12.16 -1.09 -6.87
CA VAL A 120 13.17 -0.64 -5.89
C VAL A 120 14.34 0.02 -6.58
#